data_AF-A0A0D0AWM4-F1
#
_entry.id   AF-A0A0D0AWM4-F1
#
_cell.length_a   1.000
_cell.length_b   1.000
_cell.length_c   1.000
_cell.angle_alpha   90.00
_cell.angle_beta   90.00
_cell.angle_gamma   90.00
#
_symmetry.space_group_name_H-M   'P 1'
#
loop_
_entity.id
_entity.type
_entity.pdbx_description
1 polymer ?
#
loop_
_entity_poly.entity_id
_entity_poly.type
_entity_poly.pdbx_seq_one_letter_code
_entity_poly.pdbx_strand_id
1 'polypeptide(L)'
;MGHLGSLVSGTSDLHTPIRPLHASFYDFLTDESRSQDFFVDASAVQGDLAFATLGVMNSEHGLRFNICSLENSYLPNSSVPDLEKRVKESISVELSYSCRFWGIHVSSTSFESSFAKEVDPPNSGKPLTTCPTRY
;
A
#
# COMPACT_ATOMS: atom_id res chain seq x y z
N MET A 1 -34.51 8.01 -1.68
CA MET A 1 -33.47 6.97 -1.89
C MET A 1 -33.24 6.27 -0.57
N GLY A 2 -33.38 4.95 -0.51
CA GLY A 2 -33.25 4.19 0.73
C GLY A 2 -31.83 4.22 1.25
N HIS A 3 -31.63 4.63 2.51
CA HIS A 3 -30.33 4.56 3.16
C HIS A 3 -29.94 3.09 3.34
N LEU A 4 -28.82 2.69 2.76
CA LEU A 4 -28.19 1.37 2.98
C LEU A 4 -27.61 1.24 4.42
N GLY A 5 -28.06 2.07 5.36
CA GLY A 5 -27.50 2.22 6.71
C GLY A 5 -27.68 1.00 7.62
N SER A 6 -28.53 0.04 7.23
CA SER A 6 -28.62 -1.26 7.90
C SER A 6 -27.54 -2.25 7.46
N LEU A 7 -26.88 -2.01 6.31
CA LEU A 7 -25.89 -2.91 5.71
C LEU A 7 -24.48 -2.33 5.76
N VAL A 8 -24.34 -1.01 5.61
CA VAL A 8 -23.05 -0.31 5.57
C VAL A 8 -23.05 0.93 6.43
N SER A 9 -21.92 1.18 7.10
CA SER A 9 -21.63 2.42 7.82
C SER A 9 -20.67 3.30 7.00
N GLY A 10 -20.47 4.55 7.43
CA GLY A 10 -19.54 5.48 6.76
C GLY A 10 -20.09 6.15 5.50
N THR A 11 -21.41 6.12 5.28
CA THR A 11 -22.04 6.73 4.09
C THR A 11 -22.40 8.21 4.26
N SER A 12 -22.21 8.76 5.46
CA SER A 12 -22.62 10.13 5.82
C SER A 12 -21.50 11.17 5.70
N ASP A 13 -20.26 10.73 5.50
CA ASP A 13 -19.06 11.59 5.48
C ASP A 13 -18.06 11.05 4.44
N LEU A 14 -17.31 11.94 3.80
CA LEU A 14 -16.34 11.59 2.74
C LEU A 14 -15.00 11.08 3.30
N HIS A 15 -14.70 11.36 4.57
CA HIS A 15 -13.45 10.93 5.22
C HIS A 15 -13.59 9.64 6.02
N THR A 16 -14.81 9.11 6.14
CA THR A 16 -15.09 7.86 6.84
C THR A 16 -15.17 6.71 5.83
N PRO A 17 -14.31 5.68 5.93
CA PRO A 17 -14.38 4.54 5.04
C PRO A 17 -15.74 3.84 5.14
N ILE A 18 -16.31 3.47 4.00
CA ILE A 18 -17.52 2.65 3.95
C ILE A 18 -17.18 1.24 4.46
N ARG A 19 -17.96 0.75 5.42
CA ARG A 19 -17.73 -0.58 6.03
C ARG A 19 -19.01 -1.39 6.08
N PRO A 20 -19.00 -2.64 5.57
CA PRO A 20 -20.06 -3.60 5.84
C PRO A 20 -20.26 -3.80 7.34
N LEU A 21 -21.50 -3.81 7.80
CA LEU A 21 -21.86 -4.09 9.19
C LEU A 21 -21.92 -5.58 9.50
N HIS A 22 -22.03 -6.43 8.46
CA HIS A 22 -22.11 -7.87 8.62
C HIS A 22 -21.42 -8.61 7.46
N ALA A 23 -20.75 -9.73 7.76
CA ALA A 23 -20.00 -10.53 6.78
C ALA A 23 -20.87 -11.03 5.62
N SER A 24 -22.15 -11.34 5.88
CA SER A 24 -23.07 -11.81 4.83
C SER A 24 -23.24 -10.83 3.68
N PHE A 25 -23.03 -9.53 3.91
CA PHE A 25 -23.08 -8.53 2.84
C PHE A 25 -21.86 -8.65 1.93
N TYR A 26 -20.68 -8.86 2.51
CA TYR A 26 -19.46 -9.15 1.75
C TYR A 26 -19.58 -10.47 0.98
N ASP A 27 -20.08 -11.53 1.64
CA ASP A 27 -20.30 -12.85 1.01
C ASP A 27 -21.32 -12.78 -0.12
N PHE A 28 -22.30 -11.88 -0.04
CA PHE A 28 -23.25 -11.63 -1.12
C PHE A 28 -22.57 -10.96 -2.30
N LEU A 29 -21.83 -9.87 -2.08
CA LEU A 29 -21.18 -9.11 -3.15
C LEU A 29 -20.08 -9.89 -3.87
N THR A 30 -19.48 -10.88 -3.21
CA THR A 30 -18.40 -11.71 -3.76
C THR A 30 -18.88 -13.04 -4.36
N ASP A 31 -20.20 -13.27 -4.43
CA ASP A 31 -20.81 -14.44 -5.06
C ASP A 31 -21.62 -14.02 -6.29
N GLU A 32 -21.03 -14.20 -7.48
CA GLU A 32 -21.62 -13.82 -8.76
C GLU A 32 -23.03 -14.40 -8.97
N SER A 33 -23.25 -15.63 -8.52
CA SER A 33 -24.54 -16.31 -8.68
C SER A 33 -25.66 -15.65 -7.87
N ARG A 34 -25.30 -14.99 -6.76
CA ARG A 34 -26.24 -14.36 -5.84
C ARG A 34 -26.42 -12.88 -6.11
N SER A 35 -25.34 -12.16 -6.44
CA SER A 35 -25.38 -10.70 -6.58
C SER A 35 -25.62 -10.21 -8.00
N GLN A 36 -25.39 -11.04 -9.02
CA GLN A 36 -25.59 -10.68 -10.43
C GLN A 36 -24.98 -9.31 -10.77
N ASP A 37 -25.79 -8.32 -11.11
CA ASP A 37 -25.38 -6.95 -11.45
C ASP A 37 -24.57 -6.23 -10.34
N PHE A 38 -24.63 -6.72 -9.10
CA PHE A 38 -23.90 -6.19 -7.95
C PHE A 38 -22.64 -7.00 -7.59
N PHE A 39 -22.24 -7.95 -8.42
CA PHE A 39 -21.04 -8.75 -8.21
C PHE A 39 -19.77 -7.91 -8.23
N VAL A 40 -18.89 -8.18 -7.27
CA VAL A 40 -17.56 -7.60 -7.16
C VAL A 40 -16.55 -8.73 -7.24
N ASP A 41 -15.77 -8.74 -8.32
CA ASP A 41 -14.63 -9.63 -8.46
C ASP A 41 -13.51 -9.18 -7.52
N ALA A 42 -13.45 -9.80 -6.34
CA ALA A 42 -12.43 -9.52 -5.34
C ALA A 42 -11.01 -9.84 -5.85
N SER A 43 -10.85 -10.74 -6.83
CA SER A 43 -9.56 -11.10 -7.40
C SER A 43 -9.01 -10.02 -8.32
N ALA A 44 -9.86 -9.43 -9.17
CA ALA A 44 -9.51 -8.27 -9.99
C ALA A 44 -9.04 -7.10 -9.11
N VAL A 45 -9.70 -6.87 -7.97
CA VAL A 45 -9.30 -5.83 -7.00
C VAL A 45 -7.92 -6.10 -6.41
N GLN A 46 -7.52 -7.36 -6.17
CA GLN A 46 -6.15 -7.65 -5.72
C GLN A 46 -5.11 -7.28 -6.78
N GLY A 47 -5.44 -7.43 -8.06
CA GLY A 47 -4.60 -7.00 -9.18
C GLY A 47 -4.35 -5.50 -9.16
N ASP A 48 -5.43 -4.74 -9.08
CA ASP A 48 -5.36 -3.28 -9.02
C ASP A 48 -4.60 -2.80 -7.79
N LEU A 49 -4.81 -3.43 -6.63
CA LEU A 49 -4.07 -3.11 -5.40
C LEU A 49 -2.59 -3.47 -5.51
N ALA A 50 -2.24 -4.57 -6.17
CA ALA A 50 -0.84 -4.92 -6.43
C ALA A 50 -0.16 -3.84 -7.29
N PHE A 51 -0.78 -3.42 -8.40
CA PHE A 51 -0.25 -2.33 -9.22
C PHE A 51 -0.16 -1.01 -8.48
N ALA A 52 -1.22 -0.64 -7.74
CA ALA A 52 -1.26 0.61 -7.00
C ALA A 52 -0.18 0.65 -5.90
N THR A 53 -0.01 -0.43 -5.14
CA THR A 53 0.99 -0.49 -4.07
C THR A 53 2.41 -0.43 -4.62
N LEU A 54 2.70 -1.15 -5.71
CA LEU A 54 3.99 -1.06 -6.39
C LEU A 54 4.23 0.34 -6.95
N GLY A 55 3.25 0.94 -7.63
CA GLY A 55 3.35 2.29 -8.17
C GLY A 55 3.58 3.36 -7.09
N VAL A 56 2.91 3.25 -5.93
CA VAL A 56 3.17 4.14 -4.78
C VAL A 56 4.60 4.01 -4.29
N MET A 57 5.12 2.78 -4.16
CA MET A 57 6.50 2.54 -3.73
C MET A 57 7.53 3.05 -4.75
N ASN A 58 7.25 2.94 -6.05
CA ASN A 58 8.15 3.36 -7.13
C ASN A 58 8.01 4.84 -7.53
N SER A 59 7.03 5.55 -6.99
CA SER A 59 6.81 6.97 -7.28
C SER A 59 7.97 7.86 -6.80
N GLU A 60 8.06 9.09 -7.33
CA GLU A 60 9.09 10.07 -6.94
C GLU A 60 9.07 10.42 -5.45
N HIS A 61 7.91 10.27 -4.80
CA HIS A 61 7.73 10.50 -3.37
C HIS A 61 7.65 9.20 -2.55
N GLY A 62 7.85 8.05 -3.20
CA GLY A 62 7.80 6.71 -2.62
C GLY A 62 9.07 6.32 -1.87
N LEU A 63 9.50 5.08 -2.07
CA LEU A 63 10.69 4.53 -1.43
C LEU A 63 11.95 5.25 -1.90
N ARG A 64 12.77 5.69 -0.94
CA ARG A 64 14.08 6.28 -1.20
C ARG A 64 15.06 5.94 -0.09
N PHE A 65 16.35 5.95 -0.44
CA PHE A 65 17.40 5.76 0.54
C PHE A 65 17.34 6.84 1.62
N ASN A 66 17.53 6.43 2.87
CA ASN A 66 17.52 7.31 4.04
C ASN A 66 16.29 8.24 4.06
N ILE A 67 15.09 7.65 3.94
CA ILE A 67 13.82 8.39 3.82
C ILE A 67 13.57 9.39 4.95
N CYS A 68 14.07 9.12 6.16
CA CYS A 68 13.99 10.01 7.33
C CYS A 68 15.18 10.97 7.47
N SER A 69 16.08 11.02 6.47
CA SER A 69 17.27 11.89 6.45
C SER A 69 18.09 11.82 7.74
N LEU A 70 18.38 10.60 8.20
CA LEU A 70 19.23 10.37 9.37
C LEU A 70 20.65 10.81 9.07
N GLU A 71 21.25 11.53 10.00
CA GLU A 71 22.59 12.09 9.89
C GLU A 71 23.67 11.01 10.07
N ASN A 72 23.38 9.98 10.87
CA ASN A 72 24.33 8.94 11.23
C ASN A 72 23.65 7.57 11.31
N SER A 73 24.16 6.58 10.56
CA SER A 73 23.71 5.18 10.60
C SER A 73 24.32 4.36 11.74
N TYR A 74 25.38 4.85 12.38
CA TYR A 74 26.06 4.21 13.52
C TYR A 74 25.36 4.49 14.87
N LEU A 75 24.49 5.50 14.94
CA LEU A 75 23.70 5.76 16.13
C LEU A 75 22.43 4.91 16.11
N PRO A 76 21.99 4.38 17.26
CA PRO A 76 20.71 3.69 17.32
C PRO A 76 19.58 4.71 17.09
N ASN A 77 18.50 4.26 16.45
CA ASN A 77 17.31 5.07 16.20
C ASN A 77 16.74 5.72 17.48
N SER A 78 16.90 5.09 18.65
CA SER A 78 16.48 5.63 19.94
C SER A 78 17.26 6.88 20.38
N SER A 79 18.41 7.13 19.77
CA SER A 79 19.24 8.32 20.02
C SER A 79 18.92 9.48 19.10
N VAL A 80 17.93 9.35 18.19
CA VAL A 80 17.48 10.42 17.30
C VAL A 80 16.25 11.10 17.92
N PRO A 81 16.37 12.31 18.50
CA PRO A 81 15.32 12.91 19.33
C PRO A 81 13.99 13.19 18.61
N ASP A 82 14.02 13.42 17.30
CA ASP A 82 12.87 13.81 16.48
C ASP A 82 12.46 12.74 15.46
N LEU A 83 12.95 11.50 15.63
CA LEU A 83 12.73 10.42 14.66
C LEU A 83 11.26 10.15 14.37
N GLU A 84 10.42 10.09 15.41
CA GLU A 84 8.99 9.81 15.25
C GLU A 84 8.30 10.88 14.38
N LYS A 85 8.69 12.14 14.55
CA LYS A 85 8.19 13.24 13.73
C LYS A 85 8.65 13.08 12.28
N ARG A 86 9.94 12.82 12.05
CA ARG A 86 10.49 12.59 10.70
C ARG A 86 9.82 11.42 9.99
N VAL A 87 9.53 10.34 10.71
CA VAL A 87 8.78 9.18 10.19
C VAL A 87 7.39 9.61 9.72
N LYS A 88 6.64 10.35 10.56
CA LYS A 88 5.29 10.84 10.21
C LYS A 88 5.28 11.80 9.03
N GLU A 89 6.33 12.63 8.90
CA GLU A 89 6.46 13.60 7.81
C GLU A 89 6.97 12.96 6.49
N SER A 90 7.77 11.91 6.59
CA SER A 90 8.45 11.31 5.43
C SER A 90 7.76 10.06 4.88
N ILE A 91 6.95 9.37 5.68
CA ILE A 91 6.26 8.14 5.30
C ILE A 91 4.76 8.40 5.35
N SER A 92 4.15 8.55 4.17
CA SER A 92 2.70 8.71 4.06
C SER A 92 1.97 7.43 4.47
N VAL A 93 0.67 7.56 4.76
CA VAL A 93 -0.19 6.42 5.13
C VAL A 93 -0.26 5.41 3.99
N GLU A 94 -0.33 5.90 2.74
CA GLU A 94 -0.36 5.11 1.52
C GLU A 94 0.96 4.36 1.32
N LEU A 95 2.10 5.03 1.49
CA LEU A 95 3.41 4.38 1.38
C LEU A 95 3.60 3.31 2.45
N SER A 96 3.22 3.61 3.69
CA SER A 96 3.26 2.64 4.80
C SER A 96 2.40 1.41 4.51
N TYR A 97 1.18 1.62 3.99
CA TYR A 97 0.29 0.55 3.57
C TYR A 97 0.94 -0.28 2.45
N SER A 98 1.38 0.37 1.38
CA SER A 98 1.98 -0.28 0.22
C SER A 98 3.17 -1.17 0.60
N CYS A 99 4.12 -0.64 1.40
CA CYS A 99 5.28 -1.42 1.84
C CYS A 99 4.92 -2.66 2.66
N ARG A 100 3.79 -2.65 3.38
CA ARG A 100 3.35 -3.77 4.23
C ARG A 100 2.54 -4.81 3.47
N PHE A 101 1.75 -4.40 2.48
CA PHE A 101 0.70 -5.24 1.89
C PHE A 101 0.91 -5.59 0.42
N TRP A 102 1.85 -4.97 -0.30
CA TRP A 102 2.08 -5.25 -1.73
C TRP A 102 2.28 -6.75 -2.02
N GLY A 103 3.05 -7.46 -1.20
CA GLY A 103 3.33 -8.89 -1.41
C GLY A 103 2.10 -9.76 -1.24
N ILE A 104 1.17 -9.38 -0.35
CA ILE A 104 -0.11 -10.08 -0.17
C ILE A 104 -0.97 -9.91 -1.42
N HIS A 105 -1.08 -8.69 -1.93
CA HIS A 105 -1.84 -8.40 -3.15
C HIS A 105 -1.27 -9.16 -4.35
N VAL A 106 0.05 -9.10 -4.57
CA VAL A 106 0.73 -9.85 -5.64
C VAL A 106 0.48 -11.36 -5.51
N SER A 107 0.62 -11.92 -4.30
CA SER A 107 0.39 -13.37 -4.10
C SER A 107 -1.06 -13.81 -4.31
N SER A 108 -2.01 -12.87 -4.23
CA SER A 108 -3.44 -13.11 -4.40
C SER A 108 -3.91 -12.91 -5.85
N THR A 109 -2.98 -12.54 -6.76
CA THR A 109 -3.26 -12.38 -8.20
C THR A 109 -2.83 -13.61 -8.98
N SER A 110 -3.56 -13.94 -10.04
CA SER A 110 -3.04 -14.84 -11.08
C SER A 110 -1.76 -14.23 -11.66
N PHE A 111 -0.76 -15.06 -11.96
CA PHE A 111 0.54 -14.59 -12.44
C PHE A 111 0.38 -13.77 -13.74
N GLU A 112 0.46 -12.45 -13.62
CA GLU A 112 0.48 -11.53 -14.76
C GLU A 112 1.91 -11.07 -15.04
N SER A 113 2.39 -11.31 -16.26
CA SER A 113 3.75 -10.94 -16.70
C SER A 113 4.04 -9.43 -16.58
N SER A 114 3.01 -8.60 -16.49
CA SER A 114 3.09 -7.15 -16.29
C SER A 114 3.57 -6.75 -14.89
N PHE A 115 3.38 -7.57 -13.85
CA PHE A 115 3.92 -7.29 -12.51
C PHE A 115 5.44 -7.33 -12.46
N ALA A 116 6.07 -8.20 -13.25
CA ALA A 116 7.52 -8.37 -13.26
C ALA A 116 8.26 -7.08 -13.66
N LYS A 117 7.65 -6.24 -14.50
CA LYS A 117 8.25 -4.97 -14.98
C LYS A 117 8.26 -3.88 -13.93
N GLU A 118 7.37 -3.95 -12.95
CA GLU A 118 7.24 -2.96 -11.87
C GLU A 118 8.14 -3.32 -10.67
N VAL A 119 8.56 -4.58 -10.57
CA VAL A 119 9.52 -5.07 -9.56
C VAL A 119 10.97 -4.85 -9.99
N ASP A 120 11.21 -4.50 -11.26
CA ASP A 120 12.55 -4.13 -11.73
C ASP A 120 13.02 -2.85 -11.01
N PRO A 121 14.19 -2.89 -10.35
CA PRO A 121 14.64 -1.76 -9.55
C PRO A 121 14.90 -0.55 -10.44
N PRO A 122 14.40 0.66 -10.09
CA PRO A 122 14.58 1.88 -10.88
C PRO A 122 16.04 2.37 -10.98
N ASN A 123 17.01 1.65 -10.41
CA ASN A 123 18.43 2.00 -10.38
C ASN A 123 19.37 0.83 -10.68
N SER A 124 19.04 -0.02 -11.67
CA SER A 124 20.00 -1.00 -12.21
C SER A 124 21.23 -0.37 -12.88
N GLY A 125 21.36 0.97 -12.92
CA GLY A 125 22.46 1.70 -13.56
C GLY A 125 23.09 2.85 -12.78
N LYS A 126 22.77 3.07 -11.49
CA LYS A 126 23.49 4.08 -10.69
C LYS A 126 24.44 3.39 -9.70
N PRO A 127 25.76 3.68 -9.76
CA PRO A 127 26.68 3.13 -8.79
C PRO A 127 26.24 3.57 -7.39
N LEU A 128 26.11 2.61 -6.48
CA LEU A 128 26.06 2.86 -5.06
C LEU A 128 27.24 3.77 -4.75
N THR A 129 26.99 5.05 -4.46
CA THR A 129 28.04 5.93 -3.94
C THR A 129 28.48 5.32 -2.64
N THR A 130 29.64 4.69 -2.70
CA THR A 130 30.31 4.04 -1.61
C THR A 130 30.42 5.02 -0.45
N CYS A 131 29.93 4.60 0.72
CA CYS A 131 30.33 5.23 1.97
C CYS A 131 31.87 5.20 2.00
N PRO A 132 32.56 6.31 2.30
CA PRO A 132 34.00 6.27 2.45
C PRO A 132 34.31 5.48 3.72
N THR A 133 34.57 4.19 3.59
CA THR A 133 35.38 3.44 4.53
C THR A 133 36.76 4.09 4.54
N ARG A 134 37.06 4.89 5.57
CA ARG A 134 38.43 5.14 5.99
C ARG A 134 38.72 4.29 7.21
N TYR A 135 39.76 3.47 7.07
CA TYR A 135 40.53 2.91 8.17
C TYR A 135 41.01 4.01 9.12
#